data_AF-A0A519QGB7-F1
#
_entry.id   AF-A0A519QGB7-F1
#
_cell.length_a   1.000
_cell.length_b   1.000
_cell.length_c   1.000
_cell.angle_alpha   90.00
_cell.angle_beta   90.00
_cell.angle_gamma   90.00
#
_symmetry.space_group_name_H-M   'P 1'
#
loop_
_entity.id
_entity.type
_entity.pdbx_description
1 polymer ?
#
loop_
_entity_poly.entity_id
_entity_poly.type
_entity_poly.pdbx_seq_one_letter_code
_entity_poly.pdbx_strand_id
1 'polypeptide(L)'
;MIRRALLTLALFAVAACAGGPTAPVRGVAGPDGWTEAPAASRSVNLGLPGGAVLADGVRFAGGLRIELDPASPLHSLSDIKLTDGAGGFVAVTDAGDLVLGRMRLDARGRLIGAHDWRYRRLTELDGSPIAAKERGDAEGLALLPDGGLLIAFERDHRIWRYGSAAAPGRPVAVPHPDFAFPLNDGMEALSTGPTGWRVGGEDGGVWDCTPAGCRVVEAPPEPLLGDADFRRTALDRDPSGNGWFVLERSFRPPLDARARVRRLAPDGTVG
;
A
#
# COMPACT_ATOMS: atom_id res chain seq x y z
N MET A 1 -54.72 42.19 -27.57
CA MET A 1 -54.56 40.73 -27.75
C MET A 1 -53.17 40.32 -27.28
N ILE A 2 -53.05 39.93 -26.01
CA ILE A 2 -51.79 39.58 -25.34
C ILE A 2 -51.75 38.04 -25.27
N ARG A 3 -50.87 37.40 -26.05
CA ARG A 3 -50.68 35.93 -26.01
C ARG A 3 -49.66 35.59 -24.92
N ARG A 4 -50.14 34.84 -23.93
CA ARG A 4 -49.41 34.35 -22.76
C ARG A 4 -48.42 33.27 -23.17
N ALA A 5 -47.17 33.40 -22.72
CA ALA A 5 -46.15 32.36 -22.79
C ALA A 5 -46.44 31.30 -21.72
N LEU A 6 -46.47 30.03 -22.12
CA LEU A 6 -46.47 28.88 -21.21
C LEU A 6 -45.02 28.38 -21.08
N LEU A 7 -44.44 28.53 -19.90
CA LEU A 7 -43.24 27.80 -19.48
C LEU A 7 -43.67 26.39 -19.08
N THR A 8 -43.23 25.38 -19.84
CA THR A 8 -43.32 23.97 -19.45
C THR A 8 -42.06 23.62 -18.65
N LEU A 9 -42.21 23.51 -17.33
CA LEU A 9 -41.17 23.01 -16.43
C LEU A 9 -41.21 21.48 -16.47
N ALA A 10 -40.26 20.85 -17.16
CA ALA A 10 -40.12 19.39 -17.16
C ALA A 10 -39.33 18.95 -15.91
N LEU A 11 -40.03 18.36 -14.93
CA LEU A 11 -39.39 17.65 -13.82
C LEU A 11 -38.82 16.32 -14.34
N PHE A 12 -37.49 16.21 -14.38
CA PHE A 12 -36.83 14.90 -14.48
C PHE A 12 -36.83 14.24 -13.10
N ALA A 13 -37.70 13.25 -12.91
CA ALA A 13 -37.62 12.35 -11.78
C ALA A 13 -36.41 11.41 -11.98
N VAL A 14 -35.32 11.67 -11.27
CA VAL A 14 -34.20 10.73 -11.17
C VAL A 14 -34.68 9.57 -10.30
N ALA A 15 -35.03 8.46 -10.94
CA ALA A 15 -35.23 7.20 -10.23
C ALA A 15 -33.87 6.78 -9.65
N ALA A 16 -33.63 7.11 -8.38
CA ALA A 16 -32.54 6.55 -7.62
C ALA A 16 -32.83 5.05 -7.44
N CYS A 17 -32.27 4.22 -8.31
CA CYS A 17 -32.12 2.81 -8.02
C CYS A 17 -31.20 2.72 -6.80
N ALA A 18 -31.80 2.48 -5.63
CA ALA A 18 -31.08 2.06 -4.43
C ALA A 18 -30.49 0.66 -4.71
N GLY A 19 -29.35 0.63 -5.37
CA GLY A 19 -28.47 -0.53 -5.35
C GLY A 19 -27.93 -0.63 -3.94
N GLY A 20 -28.48 -1.55 -3.13
CA GLY A 20 -27.83 -1.94 -1.88
C GLY A 20 -26.39 -2.40 -2.16
N PRO A 21 -25.49 -2.34 -1.17
CA PRO A 21 -24.10 -2.77 -1.37
C PRO A 21 -24.12 -4.24 -1.81
N THR A 22 -23.85 -4.46 -3.10
CA THR A 22 -23.60 -5.80 -3.60
C THR A 22 -22.19 -6.13 -3.13
N ALA A 23 -22.09 -7.04 -2.17
CA ALA A 23 -20.79 -7.59 -1.82
C ALA A 23 -20.15 -8.11 -3.12
N PRO A 24 -18.90 -7.73 -3.44
CA PRO A 24 -18.26 -8.23 -4.65
C PRO A 24 -18.28 -9.75 -4.60
N VAL A 25 -18.63 -10.38 -5.72
CA VAL A 25 -18.60 -11.84 -5.87
C VAL A 25 -17.16 -12.28 -5.64
N ARG A 26 -16.88 -12.79 -4.44
CA ARG A 26 -15.55 -13.31 -4.09
C ARG A 26 -15.36 -14.64 -4.79
N GLY A 27 -14.16 -14.87 -5.33
CA GLY A 27 -13.81 -16.18 -5.86
C GLY A 27 -13.88 -17.25 -4.75
N VAL A 28 -13.93 -18.51 -5.16
CA VAL A 28 -13.91 -19.62 -4.20
C VAL A 28 -12.49 -19.85 -3.75
N ALA A 29 -12.25 -19.77 -2.43
CA ALA A 29 -10.95 -20.06 -1.85
C ALA A 29 -10.58 -21.54 -2.06
N GLY A 30 -9.32 -21.78 -2.42
CA GLY A 30 -8.72 -23.10 -2.46
C GLY A 30 -8.53 -23.70 -1.06
N PRO A 31 -8.08 -24.97 -0.98
CA PRO A 31 -7.86 -25.67 0.30
C PRO A 31 -6.82 -25.00 1.22
N ASP A 32 -5.92 -24.19 0.65
CA ASP A 32 -4.92 -23.38 1.36
C ASP A 32 -5.47 -22.04 1.88
N GLY A 33 -6.75 -21.76 1.62
CA GLY A 33 -7.43 -20.52 2.00
C GLY A 33 -7.14 -19.32 1.10
N TRP A 34 -6.44 -19.53 -0.02
CA TRP A 34 -6.15 -18.50 -1.01
C TRP A 34 -7.13 -18.56 -2.17
N THR A 35 -7.50 -17.41 -2.70
CA THR A 35 -8.40 -17.30 -3.85
C THR A 35 -7.61 -16.75 -5.04
N GLU A 36 -7.75 -17.35 -6.21
CA GLU A 36 -7.17 -16.84 -7.45
C GLU A 36 -7.79 -15.47 -7.80
N ALA A 37 -6.94 -14.52 -8.20
CA ALA A 37 -7.34 -13.19 -8.64
C ALA A 37 -6.71 -12.88 -10.01
N PRO A 38 -7.35 -13.28 -11.12
CA PRO A 38 -6.82 -13.04 -12.45
C PRO A 38 -6.50 -11.56 -12.68
N ALA A 39 -5.32 -11.30 -13.21
CA ALA A 39 -4.88 -9.96 -13.59
C ALA A 39 -4.02 -10.04 -14.84
N ALA A 40 -4.30 -9.17 -15.81
CA ALA A 40 -3.41 -8.93 -16.92
C ALA A 40 -2.41 -7.83 -16.55
N SER A 41 -1.26 -7.80 -17.23
CA SER A 41 -0.30 -6.72 -17.06
C SER A 41 0.30 -6.32 -18.39
N ARG A 42 0.61 -5.03 -18.51
CA ARG A 42 1.38 -4.48 -19.63
C ARG A 42 2.56 -3.70 -19.10
N SER A 43 3.69 -3.80 -19.81
CA SER A 43 4.87 -3.03 -19.45
C SER A 43 4.64 -1.53 -19.66
N VAL A 44 5.18 -0.73 -18.75
CA VAL A 44 5.23 0.72 -18.83
C VAL A 44 6.65 1.22 -18.55
N ASN A 45 6.98 2.38 -19.10
CA ASN A 45 8.25 3.05 -18.84
C ASN A 45 8.23 3.77 -17.48
N LEU A 46 9.42 4.13 -16.99
CA LEU A 46 9.55 4.97 -15.80
C LEU A 46 9.19 6.41 -16.15
N GLY A 47 7.95 6.80 -15.87
CA GLY A 47 7.45 8.14 -16.12
C GLY A 47 7.43 8.54 -17.61
N LEU A 48 7.38 9.85 -17.86
CA LEU A 48 7.48 10.41 -19.21
C LEU A 48 8.91 10.26 -19.75
N PRO A 49 9.11 10.12 -21.07
CA PRO A 49 10.44 10.09 -21.68
C PRO A 49 11.29 11.28 -21.22
N GLY A 50 12.46 10.99 -20.64
CA GLY A 50 13.38 12.01 -20.09
C GLY A 50 12.97 12.60 -18.73
N GLY A 51 11.83 12.20 -18.16
CA GLY A 51 11.35 12.69 -16.86
C GLY A 51 11.89 11.94 -15.65
N ALA A 52 12.52 10.78 -15.86
CA ALA A 52 13.11 10.00 -14.78
C ALA A 52 14.62 10.27 -14.67
N VAL A 53 15.06 10.51 -13.44
CA VAL A 53 16.48 10.62 -13.07
C VAL A 53 16.83 9.41 -12.20
N LEU A 54 17.86 8.67 -12.60
CA LEU A 54 18.39 7.55 -11.83
C LEU A 54 19.72 7.96 -11.21
N ALA A 55 19.91 7.62 -9.93
CA ALA A 55 21.20 7.76 -9.28
C ALA A 55 22.21 6.74 -9.83
N ASP A 56 23.51 7.00 -9.62
CA ASP A 56 24.56 6.07 -10.01
C ASP A 56 24.36 4.68 -9.39
N GLY A 57 24.57 3.64 -10.20
CA GLY A 57 24.36 2.25 -9.79
C GLY A 57 22.89 1.81 -9.68
N VAL A 58 21.93 2.71 -9.91
CA VAL A 58 20.50 2.35 -9.97
C VAL A 58 20.09 2.06 -11.41
N ARG A 59 19.45 0.91 -11.61
CA ARG A 59 18.87 0.51 -12.89
C ARG A 59 17.36 0.37 -12.75
N PHE A 60 16.62 1.03 -13.64
CA PHE A 60 15.20 0.73 -13.80
C PHE A 60 15.03 -0.65 -14.44
N ALA A 61 14.43 -1.59 -13.68
CA ALA A 61 14.18 -2.94 -14.16
C ALA A 61 12.93 -3.02 -15.06
N GLY A 62 11.99 -2.07 -14.95
CA GLY A 62 10.73 -2.06 -15.69
C GLY A 62 9.56 -1.70 -14.79
N GLY A 63 8.42 -1.38 -15.38
CA GLY A 63 7.18 -1.07 -14.67
C GLY A 63 6.02 -1.84 -15.28
N LEU A 64 4.97 -2.07 -14.49
CA LEU A 64 3.75 -2.75 -14.95
C LEU A 64 2.55 -1.86 -14.67
N ARG A 65 1.65 -1.77 -15.64
CA ARG A 65 0.26 -1.42 -15.40
C ARG A 65 -0.52 -2.73 -15.31
N ILE A 66 -1.18 -2.93 -14.17
CA ILE A 66 -2.06 -4.06 -13.93
C ILE A 66 -3.44 -3.69 -14.49
N GLU A 67 -4.02 -4.59 -15.26
CA GLU A 67 -5.36 -4.46 -15.84
C GLU A 67 -6.28 -5.45 -15.12
N LEU A 68 -7.32 -4.91 -14.50
CA LEU A 68 -8.17 -5.60 -13.54
C LEU A 68 -9.63 -5.44 -13.93
N ASP A 69 -10.40 -6.51 -13.81
CA ASP A 69 -11.87 -6.44 -13.85
C ASP A 69 -12.37 -5.52 -12.73
N PRO A 70 -13.46 -4.74 -12.92
CA PRO A 70 -13.96 -3.81 -11.90
C PRO A 70 -14.24 -4.42 -10.53
N ALA A 71 -14.56 -5.72 -10.47
CA ALA A 71 -14.83 -6.43 -9.23
C ALA A 71 -13.58 -7.07 -8.58
N SER A 72 -12.39 -6.88 -9.16
CA SER A 72 -11.16 -7.49 -8.67
C SER A 72 -10.81 -7.01 -7.27
N PRO A 73 -10.38 -7.91 -6.37
CA PRO A 73 -9.89 -7.53 -5.04
C PRO A 73 -8.51 -6.87 -5.08
N LEU A 74 -7.88 -6.79 -6.25
CA LEU A 74 -6.56 -6.20 -6.43
C LEU A 74 -6.62 -4.69 -6.75
N HIS A 75 -7.82 -4.12 -6.88
CA HIS A 75 -7.98 -2.66 -6.86
C HIS A 75 -7.58 -2.19 -5.47
N SER A 76 -6.72 -1.18 -5.38
CA SER A 76 -6.18 -0.62 -4.14
C SER A 76 -5.04 -1.39 -3.45
N LEU A 77 -4.03 -1.82 -4.21
CA LEU A 77 -2.74 -2.23 -3.62
C LEU A 77 -2.04 -1.02 -2.97
N SER A 78 -1.51 -1.21 -1.75
CA SER A 78 -0.84 -0.14 -0.98
C SER A 78 0.68 -0.34 -0.90
N ASP A 79 1.16 -1.39 -0.22
CA ASP A 79 2.60 -1.72 -0.11
C ASP A 79 2.88 -3.16 -0.59
N ILE A 80 4.13 -3.41 -0.98
CA ILE A 80 4.62 -4.65 -1.58
C ILE A 80 6.04 -4.96 -1.09
N LYS A 81 6.31 -6.22 -0.74
CA LYS A 81 7.65 -6.72 -0.40
C LYS A 81 7.98 -7.96 -1.21
N LEU A 82 9.24 -8.06 -1.64
CA LEU A 82 9.76 -9.27 -2.27
C LEU A 82 9.94 -10.35 -1.21
N THR A 83 9.45 -11.56 -1.49
CA THR A 83 9.52 -12.69 -0.57
C THR A 83 10.71 -13.59 -0.86
N ASP A 84 11.22 -13.56 -2.09
CA ASP A 84 12.33 -14.37 -2.54
C ASP A 84 13.11 -13.69 -3.68
N GLY A 85 14.31 -14.19 -3.99
CA GLY A 85 15.10 -13.75 -5.14
C GLY A 85 14.59 -14.28 -6.49
N ALA A 86 13.54 -15.12 -6.49
CA ALA A 86 12.94 -15.72 -7.68
C ALA A 86 11.72 -14.92 -8.20
N GLY A 87 11.47 -13.73 -7.62
CA GLY A 87 10.42 -12.81 -8.06
C GLY A 87 9.10 -12.96 -7.33
N GLY A 88 9.01 -13.80 -6.29
CA GLY A 88 7.84 -13.84 -5.41
C GLY A 88 7.68 -12.53 -4.64
N PHE A 89 6.44 -12.10 -4.47
CA PHE A 89 6.10 -10.94 -3.65
C PHE A 89 4.83 -11.17 -2.84
N VAL A 90 4.73 -10.38 -1.77
CA VAL A 90 3.53 -10.22 -0.95
C VAL A 90 3.16 -8.73 -0.94
N ALA A 91 1.87 -8.43 -1.03
CA ALA A 91 1.34 -7.08 -0.98
C ALA A 91 0.11 -7.02 -0.07
N VAL A 92 -0.29 -5.81 0.31
CA VAL A 92 -1.53 -5.54 1.05
C VAL A 92 -2.41 -4.58 0.26
N THR A 93 -3.70 -4.60 0.58
CA THR A 93 -4.67 -3.65 0.03
C THR A 93 -5.31 -2.82 1.12
N ASP A 94 -5.75 -1.62 0.76
CA ASP A 94 -6.60 -0.76 1.59
C ASP A 94 -7.95 -1.42 1.99
N ALA A 95 -8.33 -2.53 1.34
CA ALA A 95 -9.55 -3.30 1.61
C ALA A 95 -9.36 -4.48 2.59
N GLY A 96 -8.16 -4.65 3.14
CA GLY A 96 -7.84 -5.64 4.16
C GLY A 96 -7.51 -7.01 3.61
N ASP A 97 -7.00 -7.11 2.39
CA ASP A 97 -6.57 -8.35 1.77
C ASP A 97 -5.04 -8.43 1.73
N LEU A 98 -4.53 -9.64 1.99
CA LEU A 98 -3.16 -10.01 1.67
C LEU A 98 -3.13 -10.54 0.25
N VAL A 99 -2.15 -10.14 -0.54
CA VAL A 99 -2.00 -10.51 -1.95
C VAL A 99 -0.66 -11.20 -2.14
N LEU A 100 -0.67 -12.30 -2.88
CA LEU A 100 0.53 -12.98 -3.38
C LEU A 100 0.59 -12.86 -4.89
N GLY A 101 1.81 -12.84 -5.41
CA GLY A 101 2.05 -13.00 -6.83
C GLY A 101 3.53 -13.23 -7.13
N ARG A 102 3.83 -13.38 -8.42
CA ARG A 102 5.19 -13.55 -8.92
C ARG A 102 5.47 -12.58 -10.05
N MET A 103 6.57 -11.86 -9.95
CA MET A 103 7.15 -11.08 -11.04
C MET A 103 7.72 -12.01 -12.10
N ARG A 104 7.50 -11.66 -13.37
CA ARG A 104 8.13 -12.28 -14.52
C ARG A 104 9.22 -11.37 -15.06
N LEU A 105 10.46 -11.84 -15.00
CA LEU A 105 11.61 -11.16 -15.56
C LEU A 105 12.06 -11.80 -16.87
N ASP A 106 12.55 -11.00 -17.82
CA ASP A 106 13.25 -11.54 -19.00
C ASP A 106 14.70 -11.95 -18.66
N ALA A 107 15.39 -12.58 -19.62
CA ALA A 107 16.77 -13.04 -19.45
C ALA A 107 17.79 -11.92 -19.15
N ARG A 108 17.40 -10.64 -19.31
CA ARG A 108 18.22 -9.46 -18.99
C ARG A 108 17.82 -8.85 -17.64
N GLY A 109 16.96 -9.52 -16.87
CA GLY A 109 16.44 -9.01 -15.61
C GLY A 109 15.56 -7.77 -15.78
N ARG A 110 14.76 -7.71 -16.85
CA ARG A 110 13.72 -6.69 -17.02
C ARG A 110 12.36 -7.22 -16.62
N LEU A 111 11.57 -6.42 -15.91
CA LEU A 111 10.20 -6.73 -15.52
C LEU A 111 9.27 -6.69 -16.74
N ILE A 112 8.70 -7.85 -17.10
CA ILE A 112 7.86 -8.04 -18.29
C ILE A 112 6.44 -8.55 -17.98
N GLY A 113 6.12 -8.75 -16.70
CA GLY A 113 4.78 -9.09 -16.25
C GLY A 113 4.74 -9.54 -14.80
N ALA A 114 3.55 -9.89 -14.34
CA ALA A 114 3.33 -10.57 -13.08
C ALA A 114 2.18 -11.59 -13.23
N HIS A 115 2.24 -12.68 -12.46
CA HIS A 115 1.30 -13.80 -12.54
C HIS A 115 1.11 -14.48 -11.17
N ASP A 116 0.31 -15.57 -11.15
CA ASP A 116 -0.05 -16.35 -9.95
C ASP A 116 -0.65 -15.49 -8.83
N TRP A 117 -1.42 -14.48 -9.25
CA TRP A 117 -2.09 -13.54 -8.37
C TRP A 117 -3.14 -14.25 -7.53
N ARG A 118 -2.96 -14.20 -6.22
CA ARG A 118 -3.90 -14.76 -5.25
C ARG A 118 -4.12 -13.77 -4.13
N TYR A 119 -5.29 -13.82 -3.53
CA TYR A 119 -5.60 -12.98 -2.39
C TYR A 119 -6.25 -13.78 -1.26
N ARG A 120 -6.13 -13.24 -0.05
CA ARG A 120 -6.75 -13.78 1.14
C ARG A 120 -7.10 -12.66 2.09
N ARG A 121 -8.32 -12.71 2.62
CA ARG A 121 -8.79 -11.76 3.63
C ARG A 121 -7.96 -11.86 4.92
N LEU A 122 -7.41 -10.74 5.37
CA LEU A 122 -6.79 -10.62 6.69
C LEU A 122 -7.85 -10.82 7.78
N THR A 123 -7.39 -11.29 8.94
CA THR A 123 -8.25 -11.56 10.09
C THR A 123 -8.05 -10.55 11.21
N GLU A 124 -9.08 -10.38 12.02
CA GLU A 124 -9.10 -9.70 13.31
C GLU A 124 -8.36 -10.53 14.38
N LEU A 125 -8.11 -9.95 15.56
CA LEU A 125 -7.43 -10.64 16.68
C LEU A 125 -8.16 -11.91 17.16
N ASP A 126 -9.48 -11.96 17.00
CA ASP A 126 -10.31 -13.13 17.32
C ASP A 126 -10.34 -14.18 16.19
N GLY A 127 -9.67 -13.90 15.07
CA GLY A 127 -9.59 -14.73 13.88
C GLY A 127 -10.76 -14.60 12.91
N SER A 128 -11.73 -13.72 13.18
CA SER A 128 -12.79 -13.41 12.22
C SER A 128 -12.22 -12.63 11.02
N PRO A 129 -12.77 -12.76 9.81
CA PRO A 129 -12.32 -11.98 8.67
C PRO A 129 -12.62 -10.50 8.87
N ILE A 130 -11.68 -9.61 8.47
CA ILE A 130 -11.94 -8.17 8.45
C ILE A 130 -13.12 -7.88 7.51
N ALA A 131 -14.15 -7.20 8.01
CA ALA A 131 -15.37 -6.93 7.25
C ALA A 131 -15.55 -5.44 6.88
N ALA A 132 -15.19 -4.53 7.79
CA ALA A 132 -15.35 -3.10 7.63
C ALA A 132 -14.11 -2.46 6.98
N LYS A 133 -14.30 -1.45 6.11
CA LYS A 133 -13.19 -0.75 5.42
C LYS A 133 -12.25 -0.08 6.41
N GLU A 134 -12.81 0.54 7.44
CA GLU A 134 -12.06 1.26 8.49
C GLU A 134 -11.16 0.33 9.32
N ARG A 135 -11.45 -0.98 9.28
CA ARG A 135 -10.62 -2.01 9.91
C ARG A 135 -9.60 -2.60 8.91
N GLY A 136 -9.88 -2.56 7.62
CA GLY A 136 -9.10 -3.19 6.57
C GLY A 136 -8.05 -2.30 5.91
N ASP A 137 -7.92 -1.05 6.34
CA ASP A 137 -7.10 -0.04 5.68
C ASP A 137 -5.59 -0.30 5.80
N ALA A 138 -5.08 -1.36 5.17
CA ALA A 138 -3.70 -1.82 5.33
C ALA A 138 -2.78 -1.09 4.34
N GLU A 139 -1.94 -0.21 4.88
CA GLU A 139 -1.11 0.69 4.07
C GLU A 139 0.38 0.36 4.11
N GLY A 140 0.91 -0.03 5.28
CA GLY A 140 2.32 -0.36 5.43
C GLY A 140 2.56 -1.86 5.63
N LEU A 141 3.61 -2.41 5.02
CA LEU A 141 3.97 -3.82 5.12
C LEU A 141 5.44 -3.99 5.49
N ALA A 142 5.80 -4.99 6.29
CA ALA A 142 7.19 -5.42 6.44
C ALA A 142 7.30 -6.94 6.62
N LEU A 143 8.30 -7.54 5.97
CA LEU A 143 8.63 -8.95 6.12
C LEU A 143 9.67 -9.13 7.23
N LEU A 144 9.32 -9.91 8.25
CA LEU A 144 10.20 -10.25 9.36
C LEU A 144 11.19 -11.36 8.97
N PRO A 145 12.35 -11.47 9.64
CA PRO A 145 13.33 -12.53 9.37
C PRO A 145 12.80 -13.96 9.56
N ASP A 146 11.79 -14.14 10.42
CA ASP A 146 11.12 -15.42 10.63
C ASP A 146 9.99 -15.70 9.62
N GLY A 147 9.84 -14.83 8.61
CA GLY A 147 8.81 -14.89 7.59
C GLY A 147 7.48 -14.27 8.01
N GLY A 148 7.32 -13.82 9.26
CA GLY A 148 6.13 -13.13 9.73
C GLY A 148 5.91 -11.78 9.03
N LEU A 149 4.69 -11.27 9.11
CA LEU A 149 4.31 -10.01 8.44
C LEU A 149 3.94 -8.99 9.51
N LEU A 150 4.56 -7.80 9.46
CA LEU A 150 4.02 -6.62 10.12
C LEU A 150 3.15 -5.86 9.13
N ILE A 151 1.94 -5.51 9.54
CA ILE A 151 1.00 -4.75 8.72
C ILE A 151 0.52 -3.55 9.54
N ALA A 152 0.73 -2.36 9.01
CA ALA A 152 0.23 -1.11 9.55
C ALA A 152 -1.12 -0.77 8.90
N PHE A 153 -2.08 -0.38 9.73
CA PHE A 153 -3.41 0.00 9.28
C PHE A 153 -3.66 1.50 9.51
N GLU A 154 -4.46 2.09 8.63
CA GLU A 154 -4.96 3.46 8.68
C GLU A 154 -6.39 3.51 9.25
N ARG A 155 -6.90 4.72 9.54
CA ARG A 155 -8.17 5.04 10.23
C ARG A 155 -8.28 4.54 11.67
N ASP A 156 -8.09 3.24 11.87
CA ASP A 156 -7.85 2.62 13.18
C ASP A 156 -6.37 2.29 13.28
N HIS A 157 -5.57 3.34 13.49
CA HIS A 157 -4.12 3.30 13.47
C HIS A 157 -3.56 2.26 14.43
N ARG A 158 -2.98 1.22 13.86
CA ARG A 158 -2.36 0.13 14.61
C ARG A 158 -1.35 -0.60 13.75
N ILE A 159 -0.48 -1.38 14.38
CA ILE A 159 0.36 -2.35 13.71
C ILE A 159 0.05 -3.73 14.29
N TRP A 160 -0.20 -4.69 13.41
CA TRP A 160 -0.38 -6.08 13.78
C TRP A 160 0.69 -6.96 13.16
N ARG A 161 1.09 -7.99 13.91
CA ARG A 161 1.97 -9.04 13.43
C ARG A 161 1.16 -10.28 13.08
N TYR A 162 1.12 -10.63 11.81
CA TYR A 162 0.60 -11.90 11.32
C TYR A 162 1.73 -12.95 11.22
N GLY A 163 1.33 -14.21 11.07
CA GLY A 163 2.21 -15.29 10.64
C GLY A 163 2.75 -15.07 9.23
N SER A 164 3.39 -16.09 8.67
CA SER A 164 3.95 -15.98 7.32
C SER A 164 2.88 -15.86 6.26
N ALA A 165 3.24 -15.39 5.06
CA ALA A 165 2.28 -15.29 3.97
C ALA A 165 1.64 -16.65 3.61
N ALA A 166 2.34 -17.77 3.80
CA ALA A 166 1.75 -19.10 3.60
C ALA A 166 0.69 -19.46 4.66
N ALA A 167 0.84 -18.93 5.89
CA ALA A 167 -0.07 -19.18 7.00
C ALA A 167 -0.23 -17.92 7.88
N PRO A 168 -0.95 -16.88 7.42
CA PRO A 168 -1.02 -15.60 8.13
C PRO A 168 -1.68 -15.74 9.51
N GLY A 169 -2.64 -16.65 9.65
CA GLY A 169 -3.27 -16.98 10.92
C GLY A 169 -3.98 -15.79 11.58
N ARG A 170 -4.01 -15.81 12.91
CA ARG A 170 -4.50 -14.71 13.75
C ARG A 170 -3.34 -13.76 14.05
N PRO A 171 -3.54 -12.44 13.97
CA PRO A 171 -2.51 -11.49 14.33
C PRO A 171 -2.34 -11.36 15.84
N VAL A 172 -1.23 -10.76 16.24
CA VAL A 172 -1.06 -10.15 17.56
C VAL A 172 -0.82 -8.65 17.41
N ALA A 173 -1.37 -7.86 18.33
CA ALA A 173 -1.11 -6.43 18.36
C ALA A 173 0.35 -6.15 18.78
N VAL A 174 1.01 -5.21 18.10
CA VAL A 174 2.35 -4.76 18.45
C VAL A 174 2.38 -3.24 18.59
N PRO A 175 3.37 -2.66 19.29
CA PRO A 175 3.47 -1.22 19.42
C PRO A 175 3.52 -0.48 18.08
N HIS A 176 2.90 0.69 18.06
CA HIS A 176 2.95 1.66 16.97
C HIS A 176 3.16 3.06 17.57
N PRO A 177 3.57 4.05 16.75
CA PRO A 177 3.71 5.42 17.21
C PRO A 177 2.42 5.94 17.85
N ASP A 178 2.57 6.55 19.03
CA ASP A 178 1.52 7.34 19.68
C ASP A 178 1.51 8.74 19.06
N PHE A 179 0.98 8.81 17.84
CA PHE A 179 0.81 10.05 17.09
C PHE A 179 -0.59 10.07 16.47
N ALA A 180 -1.26 11.21 16.59
CA ALA A 180 -2.61 11.39 16.08
C ALA A 180 -2.55 11.76 14.59
N PHE A 181 -2.33 10.75 13.74
CA PHE A 181 -2.38 10.92 12.30
C PHE A 181 -3.75 11.48 11.86
N PRO A 182 -3.79 12.41 10.89
CA PRO A 182 -5.04 12.87 10.30
C PRO A 182 -5.81 11.75 9.60
N LEU A 183 -7.08 12.04 9.27
CA LEU A 183 -7.92 11.10 8.53
C LEU A 183 -7.42 10.96 7.08
N ASN A 184 -7.23 9.73 6.60
CA ASN A 184 -6.63 9.39 5.29
C ASN A 184 -5.12 9.67 5.20
N ASP A 185 -4.43 9.74 6.34
CA ASP A 185 -2.99 9.81 6.45
C ASP A 185 -2.54 8.77 7.48
N GLY A 186 -1.34 8.20 7.39
CA GLY A 186 -0.95 7.21 8.38
C GLY A 186 0.45 6.63 8.26
N MET A 187 0.60 5.44 8.84
CA MET A 187 1.85 4.69 8.89
C MET A 187 2.07 3.89 7.59
N GLU A 188 2.31 4.59 6.49
CA GLU A 188 2.49 3.94 5.17
C GLU A 188 3.92 3.39 4.99
N ALA A 189 4.93 4.02 5.61
CA ALA A 189 6.32 3.63 5.46
C ALA A 189 6.76 2.65 6.56
N LEU A 190 6.60 1.34 6.35
CA LEU A 190 6.95 0.31 7.34
C LEU A 190 8.14 -0.56 6.88
N SER A 191 9.11 -0.80 7.76
CA SER A 191 10.22 -1.72 7.50
C SER A 191 10.72 -2.38 8.79
N THR A 192 11.40 -3.53 8.66
CA THR A 192 12.22 -4.03 9.77
C THR A 192 13.37 -3.08 10.10
N GLY A 193 13.81 -3.10 11.35
CA GLY A 193 14.99 -2.40 11.84
C GLY A 193 15.88 -3.33 12.68
N PRO A 194 17.05 -2.85 13.15
CA PRO A 194 18.03 -3.69 13.85
C PRO A 194 17.49 -4.38 15.11
N THR A 195 16.58 -3.73 15.85
CA THR A 195 16.04 -4.21 17.14
C THR A 195 14.52 -4.38 17.14
N GLY A 196 13.87 -4.18 16.00
CA GLY A 196 12.41 -4.12 15.89
C GLY A 196 11.98 -3.68 14.51
N TRP A 197 11.13 -2.67 14.43
CA TRP A 197 10.65 -2.10 13.16
C TRP A 197 10.76 -0.59 13.16
N ARG A 198 10.87 -0.03 11.96
CA ARG A 198 10.86 1.40 11.69
C ARG A 198 9.55 1.76 11.01
N VAL A 199 8.96 2.85 11.46
CA VAL A 199 7.69 3.40 10.97
C VAL A 199 7.95 4.83 10.50
N GLY A 200 7.48 5.17 9.31
CA GLY A 200 7.41 6.52 8.79
C GLY A 200 5.96 6.89 8.56
N GLY A 201 5.59 8.10 8.97
CA GLY A 201 4.30 8.70 8.65
C GLY A 201 4.31 9.25 7.24
N GLU A 202 3.18 9.13 6.55
CA GLU A 202 2.99 9.65 5.20
C GLU A 202 3.19 11.17 5.15
N ASP A 203 2.62 11.87 6.13
CA ASP A 203 2.64 13.32 6.34
C ASP A 203 3.85 13.82 7.14
N GLY A 204 4.71 12.92 7.64
CA GLY A 204 5.93 13.27 8.34
C GLY A 204 6.31 12.33 9.49
N GLY A 205 7.49 12.56 10.05
CA GLY A 205 8.00 11.81 11.20
C GLY A 205 8.52 10.40 10.90
N VAL A 206 9.42 9.94 11.77
CA VAL A 206 10.02 8.60 11.76
C VAL A 206 10.12 8.12 13.19
N TRP A 207 9.78 6.86 13.42
CA TRP A 207 9.83 6.19 14.72
C TRP A 207 10.53 4.85 14.61
N ASP A 208 11.27 4.50 15.67
CA ASP A 208 11.75 3.14 15.88
C ASP A 208 10.90 2.48 16.96
N CYS A 209 10.34 1.33 16.65
CA CYS A 209 9.46 0.58 17.51
C CYS A 209 10.07 -0.78 17.87
N THR A 210 9.78 -1.21 19.09
CA THR A 210 10.13 -2.51 19.64
C THR A 210 8.90 -3.05 20.38
N PRO A 211 8.91 -4.31 20.87
CA PRO A 211 7.85 -4.78 21.75
C PRO A 211 7.65 -3.94 23.03
N ALA A 212 8.63 -3.13 23.43
CA ALA A 212 8.54 -2.25 24.60
C ALA A 212 7.89 -0.88 24.31
N GLY A 213 7.69 -0.51 23.03
CA GLY A 213 7.17 0.80 22.64
C GLY A 213 7.94 1.42 21.47
N CYS A 214 7.51 2.63 21.10
CA CYS A 214 8.09 3.41 19.99
C CYS A 214 8.80 4.66 20.50
N ARG A 215 9.95 4.98 19.90
CA ARG A 215 10.70 6.22 20.12
C ARG A 215 10.68 7.05 18.84
N VAL A 216 10.57 8.36 18.99
CA VAL A 216 10.74 9.31 17.89
C VAL A 216 12.20 9.29 17.44
N VAL A 217 12.42 9.19 16.13
CA VAL A 217 13.72 9.34 15.46
C VAL A 217 13.75 10.71 14.78
N GLU A 218 12.70 11.02 14.03
CA GLU A 218 12.45 12.32 13.41
C GLU A 218 11.04 12.76 13.82
N ALA A 219 10.90 13.96 14.38
CA ALA A 219 9.59 14.49 14.71
C ALA A 219 8.82 14.84 13.42
N PRO A 220 7.49 14.66 13.37
CA PRO A 220 6.67 15.22 12.32
C PRO A 220 6.92 16.74 12.19
N PRO A 221 6.93 17.29 10.96
CA PRO A 221 7.12 18.72 10.76
C PRO A 221 5.87 19.51 11.20
N GLU A 222 6.08 20.79 11.51
CA GLU A 222 4.99 21.74 11.74
C GLU A 222 5.09 22.88 10.73
N PRO A 223 4.13 23.03 9.78
CA PRO A 223 2.97 22.16 9.56
C PRO A 223 3.35 20.79 8.98
N LEU A 224 2.40 19.84 9.07
CA LEU A 224 2.49 18.54 8.40
C LEU A 224 2.59 18.72 6.88
N LEU A 225 3.16 17.71 6.20
CA LEU A 225 3.32 17.73 4.75
C LEU A 225 1.96 17.65 4.06
N GLY A 226 1.74 18.47 3.04
CA GLY A 226 0.54 18.42 2.20
C GLY A 226 0.72 17.53 0.97
N ASP A 227 -0.35 17.28 0.22
CA ASP A 227 -0.34 16.43 -0.99
C ASP A 227 0.66 16.90 -2.06
N ALA A 228 0.90 18.21 -2.11
CA ALA A 228 1.83 18.85 -3.03
C ALA A 228 3.31 18.68 -2.63
N ASP A 229 3.57 18.18 -1.42
CA ASP A 229 4.88 17.80 -0.91
C ASP A 229 5.18 16.34 -1.25
N PHE A 230 6.42 15.90 -0.98
CA PHE A 230 6.79 14.49 -1.10
C PHE A 230 6.49 13.78 0.21
N ARG A 231 5.48 12.92 0.17
CA ARG A 231 4.92 12.17 1.28
C ARG A 231 5.37 10.71 1.24
N ARG A 232 5.66 10.10 2.38
CA ARG A 232 6.26 8.75 2.45
C ARG A 232 5.21 7.67 2.27
N THR A 233 5.46 6.70 1.40
CA THR A 233 4.46 5.66 1.04
C THR A 233 4.97 4.24 1.20
N ALA A 234 6.29 4.04 1.26
CA ALA A 234 6.88 2.75 1.57
C ALA A 234 8.29 2.91 2.13
N LEU A 235 8.73 1.91 2.87
CA LEU A 235 10.08 1.81 3.42
C LEU A 235 10.61 0.39 3.24
N ASP A 236 11.90 0.23 2.96
CA ASP A 236 12.55 -1.08 3.04
C ASP A 236 14.02 -0.92 3.41
N ARG A 237 14.63 -1.95 4.00
CA ARG A 237 16.03 -1.88 4.41
C ARG A 237 16.95 -1.78 3.21
N ASP A 238 18.01 -0.98 3.37
CA ASP A 238 19.13 -1.06 2.44
C ASP A 238 19.82 -2.43 2.62
N PRO A 239 19.94 -3.25 1.56
CA PRO A 239 20.62 -4.55 1.64
C PRO A 239 22.09 -4.46 2.09
N SER A 240 22.74 -3.30 1.94
CA SER A 240 24.09 -3.05 2.46
C SER A 240 24.15 -2.86 3.98
N GLY A 241 22.99 -2.70 4.64
CA GLY A 241 22.86 -2.46 6.08
C GLY A 241 22.95 -0.99 6.50
N ASN A 242 23.19 -0.07 5.56
CA ASN A 242 23.39 1.36 5.83
C ASN A 242 22.07 2.16 5.80
N GLY A 243 21.09 1.72 6.59
CA GLY A 243 19.79 2.39 6.73
C GLY A 243 18.70 1.77 5.86
N TRP A 244 17.90 2.62 5.22
CA TRP A 244 16.71 2.24 4.46
C TRP A 244 16.63 2.98 3.13
N PHE A 245 15.77 2.49 2.25
CA PHE A 245 15.21 3.24 1.13
C PHE A 245 13.77 3.60 1.44
N VAL A 246 13.41 4.86 1.22
CA VAL A 246 12.05 5.37 1.36
C VAL A 246 11.49 5.72 -0.02
N LEU A 247 10.26 5.28 -0.31
CA LEU A 247 9.49 5.71 -1.46
C LEU A 247 8.61 6.88 -1.05
N GLU A 248 8.68 7.97 -1.79
CA GLU A 248 7.85 9.15 -1.58
C GLU A 248 7.05 9.47 -2.83
N ARG A 249 5.79 9.89 -2.66
CA ARG A 249 4.93 10.39 -3.74
C ARG A 249 4.54 11.85 -3.51
N SER A 250 4.24 12.54 -4.60
CA SER A 250 3.66 13.89 -4.57
C SER A 250 2.61 14.01 -5.65
N PHE A 251 1.52 14.70 -5.36
CA PHE A 251 0.47 14.98 -6.32
C PHE A 251 0.05 16.44 -6.28
N ARG A 252 0.15 17.11 -7.43
CA ARG A 252 -0.44 18.44 -7.63
C ARG A 252 -1.52 18.36 -8.71
N PRO A 253 -2.77 18.71 -8.37
CA PRO A 253 -3.81 18.83 -9.38
C PRO A 253 -3.41 19.82 -10.49
N PRO A 254 -3.80 19.58 -11.75
CA PRO A 254 -4.71 18.52 -12.20
C PRO A 254 -4.04 17.19 -12.58
N LEU A 255 -2.74 17.16 -12.92
CA LEU A 255 -2.09 15.99 -13.53
C LEU A 255 -0.57 15.91 -13.24
N ASP A 256 -0.10 16.36 -12.08
CA ASP A 256 1.33 16.29 -11.71
C ASP A 256 1.53 15.24 -10.60
N ALA A 257 1.73 13.99 -11.00
CA ALA A 257 2.09 12.89 -10.11
C ALA A 257 3.59 12.60 -10.21
N ARG A 258 4.27 12.64 -9.06
CA ARG A 258 5.71 12.41 -8.96
C ARG A 258 5.98 11.33 -7.92
N ALA A 259 7.04 10.59 -8.14
CA ALA A 259 7.57 9.66 -7.15
C ALA A 259 9.10 9.77 -7.13
N ARG A 260 9.68 9.49 -5.97
CA ARG A 260 11.13 9.39 -5.81
C ARG A 260 11.46 8.32 -4.78
N VAL A 261 12.60 7.68 -4.96
CA VAL A 261 13.19 6.78 -3.97
C VAL A 261 14.44 7.45 -3.42
N ARG A 262 14.55 7.52 -2.10
CA ARG A 262 15.65 8.19 -1.41
C ARG A 262 16.26 7.29 -0.35
N ARG A 263 17.49 7.59 0.04
CA ARG A 263 18.12 6.93 1.19
C ARG A 263 17.58 7.56 2.47
N LEU A 264 17.28 6.74 3.46
CA LEU A 264 16.91 7.17 4.80
C LEU A 264 17.98 6.66 5.77
N ALA A 265 18.73 7.58 6.35
CA ALA A 265 19.77 7.28 7.33
C ALA A 265 19.17 6.78 8.67
N PRO A 266 19.98 6.12 9.51
CA PRO A 266 19.54 5.69 10.85
C PRO A 266 18.98 6.78 11.75
N ASP A 267 19.42 8.02 11.58
CA ASP A 267 18.93 9.19 12.31
C ASP A 267 17.66 9.82 11.71
N GLY A 268 17.11 9.25 10.62
CA GLY A 268 15.93 9.78 9.93
C GLY A 268 16.26 10.74 8.79
N THR A 269 17.52 11.14 8.62
CA THR A 269 17.89 12.07 7.54
C THR A 269 17.65 11.44 6.17
N VAL A 270 16.95 12.16 5.28
CA VAL A 270 16.70 11.73 3.90
C VAL A 270 17.78 12.28 2.96
N GLY A 271 18.48 11.39 2.26
CA GLY A 271 19.55 11.63 1.29
C GLY A 271 19.10 11.59 -0.16
#